data_AF-A0A534TEY7-F1
#
_entry.id   AF-A0A534TEY7-F1
#
_cell.length_a   1.000
_cell.length_b   1.000
_cell.length_c   1.000
_cell.angle_alpha   90.00
_cell.angle_beta   90.00
_cell.angle_gamma   90.00
#
_symmetry.space_group_name_H-M   'P 1'
#
loop_
_entity.id
_entity.type
_entity.pdbx_description
1 polymer ?
#
loop_
_entity_poly.entity_id
_entity_poly.type
_entity_poly.pdbx_seq_one_letter_code
_entity_poly.pdbx_strand_id
1 'polypeptide(L)'
;MQARMKNPAMIVPNAMQALHALGASAEKGGVPSRTLGLVQLRASQINGCSLCVDMHPRMLKQAGETDERLFALAAWRDAPYFSDAERAALALTEAITRLSDRADPVPDEIWKEATRHYDERALAGLILSIATINVWNRLNVSTRQVAGSGPG
;
A
#
# COMPACT_ATOMS: atom_id res chain seq x y z
N MET A 1 18.37 -5.27 -14.67
CA MET A 1 17.93 -6.52 -13.98
C MET A 1 16.80 -7.13 -14.80
N GLN A 2 16.78 -8.44 -15.02
CA GLN A 2 15.76 -9.13 -15.83
C GLN A 2 14.74 -9.85 -14.94
N ALA A 3 13.47 -9.83 -15.35
CA ALA A 3 12.41 -10.60 -14.68
C ALA A 3 12.67 -12.11 -14.79
N ARG A 4 12.37 -12.85 -13.73
CA ARG A 4 12.51 -14.32 -13.68
C ARG A 4 11.43 -15.04 -14.49
N MET A 5 10.25 -14.45 -14.56
CA MET A 5 9.07 -14.90 -15.30
C MET A 5 8.09 -13.73 -15.45
N LYS A 6 7.02 -13.89 -16.24
CA LYS A 6 5.88 -12.95 -16.22
C LYS A 6 5.26 -12.93 -14.81
N ASN A 7 4.64 -11.82 -14.42
CA ASN A 7 3.92 -11.75 -13.15
C ASN A 7 2.94 -12.95 -13.03
N PRO A 8 2.93 -13.71 -11.91
CA PRO A 8 2.11 -14.92 -11.80
C PRO A 8 0.62 -14.68 -12.04
N ALA A 9 0.11 -13.49 -11.71
CA ALA A 9 -1.28 -13.13 -11.94
C ALA A 9 -1.64 -13.10 -13.44
N MET A 10 -0.67 -12.85 -14.32
CA MET A 10 -0.83 -12.87 -15.79
C MET A 10 -0.77 -14.29 -16.38
N ILE A 11 -0.36 -15.30 -15.60
CA ILE A 11 -0.20 -16.68 -16.04
C ILE A 11 -1.36 -17.55 -15.54
N VAL A 12 -1.73 -17.39 -14.27
CA VAL A 12 -2.81 -18.17 -13.66
C VAL A 12 -4.16 -17.57 -14.09
N PRO A 13 -5.06 -18.37 -14.70
CA PRO A 13 -6.38 -17.88 -15.10
C PRO A 13 -7.13 -17.20 -13.95
N ASN A 14 -7.80 -16.09 -14.25
CA ASN A 14 -8.62 -15.29 -13.32
C ASN A 14 -7.86 -14.61 -12.16
N ALA A 15 -6.55 -14.82 -11.99
CA ALA A 15 -5.79 -14.26 -10.88
C ALA A 15 -5.72 -12.71 -10.94
N MET A 16 -5.43 -12.12 -12.12
CA MET A 16 -5.52 -10.66 -12.28
C MET A 16 -6.89 -10.10 -11.89
N GLN A 17 -7.97 -10.74 -12.37
CA GLN A 17 -9.34 -10.30 -12.10
C GLN A 17 -9.65 -10.33 -10.60
N ALA A 18 -9.24 -11.39 -9.90
CA ALA A 18 -9.42 -11.53 -8.46
C ALA A 18 -8.67 -10.44 -7.67
N LEU A 19 -7.42 -10.15 -8.05
CA LEU A 19 -6.64 -9.10 -7.39
C LEU A 19 -7.25 -7.71 -7.62
N HIS A 20 -7.73 -7.41 -8.82
CA HIS A 20 -8.45 -6.17 -9.11
C HIS A 20 -9.78 -6.08 -8.34
N ALA A 21 -10.54 -7.18 -8.27
CA ALA A 21 -11.80 -7.21 -7.52
C ALA A 21 -11.58 -6.98 -6.02
N LEU A 22 -10.50 -7.52 -5.45
CA LEU A 22 -10.13 -7.27 -4.06
C LEU A 22 -9.78 -5.79 -3.83
N GLY A 23 -8.95 -5.20 -4.70
CA GLY A 23 -8.63 -3.78 -4.64
C GLY A 23 -9.85 -2.87 -4.77
N ALA A 24 -10.71 -3.13 -5.76
CA ALA A 24 -11.96 -2.38 -5.95
C ALA A 24 -12.95 -2.54 -4.80
N SER A 25 -12.90 -3.66 -4.07
CA SER A 25 -13.71 -3.85 -2.86
C SER A 25 -13.17 -3.03 -1.69
N ALA A 26 -11.84 -2.95 -1.54
CA ALA A 26 -11.20 -2.14 -0.51
C ALA A 26 -11.57 -0.65 -0.63
N GLU A 27 -11.65 -0.12 -1.85
CA GLU A 27 -12.03 1.28 -2.12
C GLU A 27 -13.47 1.61 -1.67
N LYS A 28 -14.36 0.63 -1.59
CA LYS A 28 -15.74 0.79 -1.10
C LYS A 28 -15.84 0.87 0.42
N GLY A 29 -14.71 0.81 1.13
CA GLY A 29 -14.64 0.92 2.59
C GLY A 29 -14.89 2.33 3.13
N GLY A 30 -14.76 3.38 2.31
CA GLY A 30 -14.98 4.77 2.74
C GLY A 30 -13.71 5.50 3.20
N VAL A 31 -12.53 4.90 3.02
CA VAL A 31 -11.24 5.58 3.21
C VAL A 31 -10.97 6.47 1.99
N PRO A 32 -10.49 7.72 2.16
CA PRO A 32 -10.13 8.58 1.04
C PRO A 32 -9.12 7.91 0.09
N SER A 33 -9.35 7.96 -1.21
CA SER A 33 -8.47 7.32 -2.22
C SER A 33 -7.03 7.81 -2.13
N ARG A 34 -6.82 9.08 -1.77
CA ARG A 34 -5.47 9.64 -1.51
C ARG A 34 -4.76 8.88 -0.39
N THR A 35 -5.42 8.67 0.75
CA THR A 35 -4.88 7.88 1.86
C THR A 35 -4.58 6.45 1.43
N LEU A 36 -5.48 5.82 0.66
CA LEU A 36 -5.26 4.47 0.13
C LEU A 36 -4.01 4.41 -0.78
N GLY A 37 -3.78 5.41 -1.63
CA GLY A 37 -2.56 5.47 -2.44
C GLY A 37 -1.29 5.67 -1.61
N LEU A 38 -1.32 6.47 -0.55
CA LEU A 38 -0.17 6.67 0.36
C LEU A 38 0.20 5.37 1.07
N VAL A 39 -0.77 4.61 1.59
CA VAL A 39 -0.48 3.34 2.26
C VAL A 39 0.06 2.29 1.28
N GLN A 40 -0.44 2.28 0.04
CA GLN A 40 0.08 1.41 -1.01
C GLN A 40 1.55 1.73 -1.35
N LEU A 41 1.87 3.01 -1.50
CA LEU A 41 3.25 3.45 -1.73
C LEU A 41 4.14 3.12 -0.52
N ARG A 42 3.67 3.37 0.71
CA ARG A 42 4.46 3.12 1.93
C ARG A 42 4.75 1.63 2.12
N ALA A 43 3.76 0.76 1.96
CA ALA A 43 3.96 -0.70 2.01
C ALA A 43 4.97 -1.16 0.94
N SER A 44 4.87 -0.59 -0.27
CA SER A 44 5.79 -0.90 -1.37
C SER A 44 7.23 -0.47 -1.11
N GLN A 45 7.43 0.67 -0.45
CA GLN A 45 8.75 1.14 0.00
C GLN A 45 9.36 0.17 1.02
N ILE A 46 8.57 -0.30 2.00
CA ILE A 46 9.01 -1.27 3.01
C ILE A 46 9.39 -2.61 2.37
N ASN A 47 8.57 -3.09 1.44
CA ASN A 47 8.77 -4.37 0.76
C ASN A 47 9.81 -4.33 -0.38
N GLY A 48 10.32 -3.15 -0.74
CA GLY A 48 11.30 -3.01 -1.83
C GLY A 48 10.76 -3.33 -3.22
N CYS A 49 9.46 -3.15 -3.49
CA CYS A 49 8.88 -3.36 -4.82
C CYS A 49 9.18 -2.16 -5.73
N SER A 50 10.28 -2.17 -6.48
CA SER A 50 10.67 -1.04 -7.35
C SER A 50 9.61 -0.67 -8.39
N LEU A 51 8.94 -1.65 -9.00
CA LEU A 51 7.82 -1.41 -9.93
C LEU A 51 6.68 -0.63 -9.24
N CYS A 52 6.30 -1.06 -8.04
CA CYS A 52 5.22 -0.43 -7.29
C CYS A 52 5.62 0.99 -6.81
N VAL A 53 6.89 1.16 -6.39
CA VAL A 53 7.44 2.44 -5.96
C VAL A 53 7.58 3.44 -7.11
N ASP A 54 7.74 2.99 -8.36
CA ASP A 54 7.70 3.87 -9.54
C ASP A 54 6.25 4.20 -9.97
N MET A 55 5.35 3.23 -9.91
CA MET A 55 3.97 3.36 -10.38
C MET A 55 3.09 4.21 -9.45
N HIS A 56 3.08 3.92 -8.14
CA HIS A 56 2.14 4.57 -7.21
C HIS A 56 2.32 6.09 -7.09
N PRO A 57 3.55 6.65 -7.04
CA PRO A 57 3.72 8.10 -7.01
C PRO A 57 3.19 8.77 -8.27
N ARG A 58 3.35 8.15 -9.45
CA ARG A 58 2.83 8.70 -10.73
C ARG A 58 1.30 8.79 -10.70
N MET A 59 0.64 7.73 -10.24
CA MET A 59 -0.82 7.70 -10.06
C MET A 59 -1.28 8.74 -9.04
N LEU A 60 -0.57 8.86 -7.91
CA LEU A 60 -0.86 9.86 -6.88
C LEU A 60 -0.71 11.30 -7.40
N LYS A 61 0.35 11.58 -8.19
CA LYS A 61 0.54 12.88 -8.85
C LYS A 61 -0.60 13.20 -9.81
N GLN A 62 -1.05 12.24 -10.61
CA GLN A 62 -2.23 12.41 -11.47
C GLN A 62 -3.50 12.70 -10.67
N ALA A 63 -3.59 12.21 -9.43
CA ALA A 63 -4.68 12.48 -8.49
C ALA A 63 -4.48 13.75 -7.63
N GLY A 64 -3.47 14.58 -7.93
CA GLY A 64 -3.25 15.87 -7.24
C GLY A 64 -2.40 15.80 -5.97
N GLU A 65 -1.68 14.71 -5.72
CA GLU A 65 -0.69 14.63 -4.64
C GLU A 65 0.55 15.50 -4.93
N THR A 66 1.19 16.03 -3.89
CA THR A 66 2.33 16.95 -4.04
C THR A 66 3.68 16.23 -3.92
N ASP A 67 4.70 16.78 -4.55
CA ASP A 67 6.05 16.20 -4.52
C ASP A 67 6.62 16.20 -3.08
N GLU A 68 6.37 17.24 -2.29
CA GLU A 68 6.82 17.32 -0.88
C GLU A 68 6.30 16.14 -0.05
N ARG A 69 5.02 15.80 -0.22
CA ARG A 69 4.39 14.67 0.48
C ARG A 69 4.92 13.33 0.00
N LEU A 70 5.09 13.15 -1.31
CA LEU A 70 5.64 11.92 -1.87
C LEU A 70 7.08 11.67 -1.44
N PHE A 71 7.91 12.71 -1.41
CA PHE A 71 9.30 12.64 -0.97
C PHE A 71 9.39 12.38 0.54
N ALA A 72 8.55 13.03 1.34
CA ALA A 72 8.56 12.87 2.79
C ALA A 72 7.93 11.56 3.28
N LEU A 73 7.15 10.85 2.45
CA LEU A 73 6.37 9.68 2.88
C LEU A 73 7.22 8.57 3.53
N ALA A 74 8.45 8.35 3.07
CA ALA A 74 9.33 7.34 3.67
C ALA A 74 9.74 7.68 5.12
N ALA A 75 9.69 8.97 5.48
CA ALA A 75 10.01 9.55 6.78
C ALA A 75 8.78 10.28 7.38
N TRP A 76 7.57 9.79 7.13
CA TRP A 76 6.33 10.51 7.48
C TRP A 76 6.14 10.88 8.97
N ARG A 77 6.88 10.24 9.90
CA ARG A 77 6.65 10.39 11.34
C ARG A 77 6.95 11.79 11.87
N ASP A 78 7.99 12.44 11.35
CA ASP A 78 8.41 13.79 11.73
C ASP A 78 8.04 14.84 10.67
N ALA A 79 7.53 14.41 9.51
CA ALA A 79 7.06 15.29 8.46
C ALA A 79 5.73 15.98 8.83
N PRO A 80 5.61 17.31 8.64
CA PRO A 80 4.41 18.07 9.02
C PRO A 80 3.26 17.97 7.99
N TYR A 81 3.42 17.16 6.94
CA TYR A 81 2.54 17.21 5.78
C TYR A 81 1.31 16.29 5.87
N PHE A 82 1.26 15.37 6.84
CA PHE A 82 0.24 14.33 6.92
C PHE A 82 -0.74 14.59 8.06
N SER A 83 -2.04 14.39 7.83
CA SER A 83 -3.07 14.52 8.87
C SER A 83 -2.99 13.39 9.90
N ASP A 84 -3.60 13.56 11.07
CA ASP A 84 -3.62 12.52 12.10
C ASP A 84 -4.24 11.20 11.60
N ALA A 85 -5.30 11.28 10.79
CA ALA A 85 -5.90 10.12 10.15
C ALA A 85 -4.92 9.41 9.19
N GLU A 86 -4.22 10.17 8.33
CA GLU A 86 -3.20 9.61 7.44
C GLU A 86 -2.05 8.98 8.22
N ARG A 87 -1.62 9.61 9.31
CA ARG A 87 -0.57 9.09 10.20
C ARG A 87 -1.01 7.79 10.88
N ALA A 88 -2.25 7.68 11.32
CA ALA A 88 -2.81 6.45 11.87
C ALA A 88 -2.85 5.33 10.82
N ALA A 89 -3.30 5.65 9.60
CA ALA A 89 -3.31 4.69 8.49
C ALA A 89 -1.89 4.23 8.09
N LEU A 90 -0.92 5.14 8.07
CA LEU A 90 0.49 4.82 7.79
C LEU A 90 1.09 3.97 8.91
N ALA A 91 0.82 4.27 10.18
CA ALA A 91 1.28 3.46 11.31
C ALA A 91 0.75 2.02 11.23
N LEU A 92 -0.55 1.86 10.96
CA LEU A 92 -1.18 0.55 10.76
C LEU A 92 -0.60 -0.18 9.54
N THR A 93 -0.31 0.55 8.46
CA THR A 93 0.33 0.01 7.25
C THR A 93 1.71 -0.57 7.54
N GLU A 94 2.54 0.14 8.30
CA GLU A 94 3.87 -0.37 8.66
C GLU A 94 3.78 -1.62 9.55
N ALA A 95 2.86 -1.62 10.51
CA ALA A 95 2.61 -2.75 11.41
C ALA A 95 2.18 -4.01 10.63
N ILE A 96 1.15 -3.90 9.79
CA ILE A 96 0.63 -5.02 8.98
C ILE A 96 1.62 -5.45 7.90
N THR A 97 2.41 -4.53 7.34
CA THR A 97 3.42 -4.92 6.33
C THR A 97 4.56 -5.73 6.95
N ARG A 98 4.92 -5.42 8.21
CA ARG A 98 6.01 -6.06 8.96
C ARG A 98 5.52 -7.12 9.95
N LEU A 99 4.43 -7.82 9.64
CA LEU A 99 3.81 -8.83 10.51
C LEU A 99 4.81 -9.87 11.05
N SER A 100 5.79 -10.27 10.24
CA SER A 100 6.76 -11.30 10.61
C SER A 100 7.92 -10.81 11.48
N ASP A 101 8.06 -9.49 11.68
CA ASP A 101 9.23 -8.89 12.34
C ASP A 101 9.09 -8.82 13.87
N ARG A 102 7.89 -9.07 14.42
CA ARG A 102 7.55 -8.80 15.83
C ARG A 102 6.66 -9.91 16.40
N ALA A 103 6.77 -10.15 17.71
CA ALA A 103 5.90 -11.09 18.42
C ALA A 103 4.46 -10.57 18.56
N ASP A 104 4.30 -9.26 18.81
CA ASP A 104 3.02 -8.54 18.72
C ASP A 104 3.08 -7.57 17.52
N PRO A 105 2.61 -8.01 16.34
CA PRO A 105 2.85 -7.25 15.12
C PRO A 105 1.89 -6.08 14.89
N VAL A 106 0.70 -6.10 15.49
CA VAL A 106 -0.27 -5.00 15.46
C VAL A 106 -0.71 -4.68 16.89
N PRO A 107 0.10 -3.92 17.65
CA PRO A 107 -0.20 -3.62 19.05
C PRO A 107 -1.50 -2.84 19.21
N ASP A 108 -2.18 -3.05 20.34
CA ASP A 108 -3.44 -2.39 20.69
C ASP A 108 -3.40 -0.87 20.54
N GLU A 109 -2.27 -0.22 20.83
CA GLU A 109 -2.12 1.23 20.68
C GLU A 109 -2.22 1.69 19.21
N ILE A 110 -1.66 0.92 18.27
CA ILE A 110 -1.77 1.20 16.84
C ILE A 110 -3.21 0.99 16.36
N TRP A 111 -3.86 -0.08 16.84
CA TRP A 111 -5.26 -0.36 16.53
C TRP A 111 -6.19 0.74 17.07
N LYS A 112 -6.06 1.08 18.35
CA LYS A 112 -6.86 2.11 19.03
C LYS A 112 -6.70 3.46 18.31
N GLU A 113 -5.49 3.85 17.95
CA GLU A 113 -5.27 5.10 17.22
C GLU A 113 -6.00 5.09 15.87
N ALA A 114 -5.92 4.01 15.09
CA ALA A 114 -6.67 3.90 13.84
C ALA A 114 -8.20 4.00 14.04
N THR A 115 -8.74 3.40 15.10
CA THR A 115 -10.19 3.45 15.41
C THR A 115 -10.70 4.83 15.80
N ARG A 116 -9.81 5.77 16.17
CA ARG A 116 -10.21 7.17 16.43
C ARG A 116 -10.54 7.93 15.15
N HIS A 117 -10.04 7.48 14.00
CA HIS A 117 -10.16 8.19 12.71
C HIS A 117 -11.01 7.43 11.68
N TYR A 118 -11.14 6.11 11.84
CA TYR A 118 -11.82 5.24 10.88
C TYR A 118 -12.85 4.36 11.61
N ASP A 119 -14.08 4.35 11.10
CA ASP A 119 -15.10 3.39 11.54
C ASP A 119 -14.76 1.96 11.09
N GLU A 120 -15.56 0.98 11.54
CA GLU A 120 -15.32 -0.43 11.25
C GLU A 120 -15.24 -0.72 9.73
N ARG A 121 -16.09 -0.08 8.93
CA ARG A 121 -16.13 -0.27 7.47
C ARG A 121 -14.89 0.34 6.80
N ALA A 122 -14.47 1.52 7.24
CA ALA A 122 -13.27 2.18 6.75
C ALA A 122 -12.01 1.41 7.15
N LEU A 123 -11.94 0.88 8.38
CA LEU A 123 -10.86 0.00 8.82
C LEU A 123 -10.80 -1.27 7.97
N ALA A 124 -11.93 -1.90 7.68
CA ALA A 124 -11.97 -3.06 6.79
C ALA A 124 -11.41 -2.72 5.38
N GLY A 125 -11.83 -1.59 4.80
CA GLY A 125 -11.28 -1.11 3.52
C GLY A 125 -9.77 -0.84 3.57
N LEU A 126 -9.30 -0.21 4.64
CA LEU A 126 -7.89 0.09 4.86
C LEU A 126 -7.05 -1.20 4.94
N ILE A 127 -7.48 -2.16 5.75
CA ILE A 127 -6.78 -3.45 5.93
C ILE A 127 -6.76 -4.23 4.60
N LEU A 128 -7.87 -4.27 3.87
CA LEU A 128 -7.94 -4.92 2.56
C LEU A 128 -7.00 -4.25 1.55
N SER A 129 -6.89 -2.92 1.56
CA SER A 129 -5.94 -2.19 0.70
C SER A 129 -4.49 -2.55 1.04
N ILE A 130 -4.13 -2.55 2.34
CA ILE A 130 -2.79 -2.90 2.83
C ILE A 130 -2.45 -4.36 2.48
N ALA A 131 -3.39 -5.29 2.65
CA ALA A 131 -3.21 -6.69 2.28
C ALA A 131 -3.02 -6.86 0.76
N THR A 132 -3.86 -6.18 -0.03
CA THR A 132 -3.80 -6.24 -1.51
C THR A 132 -2.45 -5.77 -2.04
N ILE A 133 -1.92 -4.65 -1.55
CA ILE A 133 -0.60 -4.18 -2.00
C ILE A 133 0.52 -5.11 -1.55
N ASN A 134 0.41 -5.70 -0.36
CA ASN A 134 1.35 -6.70 0.12
C ASN A 134 1.36 -7.96 -0.76
N VAL A 135 0.23 -8.35 -1.35
CA VAL A 135 0.17 -9.42 -2.36
C VAL A 135 0.89 -8.99 -3.64
N TRP A 136 0.58 -7.81 -4.19
CA TRP A 136 1.26 -7.29 -5.39
C TRP A 136 2.77 -7.21 -5.21
N ASN A 137 3.24 -6.71 -4.06
CA ASN A 137 4.66 -6.65 -3.74
C ASN A 137 5.29 -8.05 -3.73
N ARG A 138 4.66 -9.05 -3.11
CA ARG A 138 5.15 -10.44 -3.08
C ARG A 138 5.27 -11.03 -4.48
N LEU A 139 4.28 -10.82 -5.35
CA LEU A 139 4.31 -11.29 -6.73
C LEU A 139 5.45 -10.64 -7.52
N ASN A 140 5.56 -9.31 -7.43
CA ASN A 140 6.54 -8.53 -8.20
C ASN A 140 7.97 -8.79 -7.74
N VAL A 141 8.24 -8.73 -6.44
CA VAL A 141 9.58 -8.92 -5.86
C VAL A 141 10.07 -10.36 -6.10
N SER A 142 9.22 -11.36 -5.86
CA SER A 142 9.59 -12.77 -6.07
C SER A 142 9.95 -13.08 -7.52
N THR A 143 9.36 -12.36 -8.48
CA THR A 143 9.61 -12.55 -9.92
C THR A 143 10.57 -11.53 -10.52
N ARG A 144 11.17 -10.64 -9.71
CA ARG A 144 12.08 -9.56 -10.15
C ARG A 144 11.47 -8.64 -11.21
N GLN A 145 10.19 -8.28 -11.07
CA GLN A 145 9.62 -7.19 -11.86
C GLN A 145 10.30 -5.87 -11.46
N VAL A 146 10.56 -5.00 -12.43
CA VAL A 146 11.33 -3.76 -12.20
C VAL A 146 10.55 -2.53 -12.63
N ALA A 147 10.88 -1.37 -12.06
CA ALA A 147 10.40 -0.08 -12.54
C ALA A 147 10.57 0.08 -14.06
N GLY A 148 9.63 0.76 -14.72
CA GLY A 148 9.62 0.94 -16.16
C GLY A 148 9.24 -0.30 -17.01
N SER A 149 8.90 -1.44 -16.38
CA SER A 149 8.41 -2.64 -17.11
C SER A 149 6.89 -2.80 -17.14
N GLY A 150 6.15 -1.90 -16.45
CA GLY A 150 4.68 -1.83 -16.51
C GLY A 150 4.18 -1.09 -17.77
N PRO A 151 2.88 -1.19 -18.10
CA PRO A 151 2.29 -0.32 -19.11
C PRO A 151 2.46 1.13 -18.66
N GLY A 152 3.12 1.93 -19.51
CA GLY A 152 3.33 3.36 -19.30
C GLY A 152 2.06 4.17 -19.46
#